data_AF-A0A349E612-F1
#
_entry.id   AF-A0A349E612-F1
#
_cell.length_a   1.000
_cell.length_b   1.000
_cell.length_c   1.000
_cell.angle_alpha   90.00
_cell.angle_beta   90.00
_cell.angle_gamma   90.00
#
_symmetry.space_group_name_H-M   'P 1'
#
loop_
_entity.id
_entity.type
_entity.pdbx_description
1 polymer ?
#
loop_
_entity_poly.entity_id
_entity_poly.type
_entity_poly.pdbx_seq_one_letter_code
_entity_poly.pdbx_strand_id
1 'polypeptide(L)'
;MRYARLLALSLLLSFSPALFAREGSANVSSACATLEFMAKMVSLNAMLPADFDDVGEMNIMVDVLAELNQLACQPVILTGYRRGNSFYGNGSLISNDLYHKAWYFQNGQLFMAEPGVDTTIYYPNGRIMAYHWMHGDQALFWPNGAMATNYFRAFDETWYYPDGNIITYEAGYAGGRWFYPFQRLDGGVGQEVISSNWGIEDEGFTFLNFTNQGQLFTARERIRRKLIFDDIDLLDVPGVLLIITRLYQAADMAKQFAPADVNITGAPF
;
A
#
# COMPACT_ATOMS: atom_id res chain seq x y z
N MET A 1 48.50 32.35 7.05
CA MET A 1 48.29 30.88 7.07
C MET A 1 47.15 30.40 7.98
N ARG A 2 46.93 30.96 9.19
CA ARG A 2 45.80 30.57 10.07
C ARG A 2 44.41 30.86 9.48
N TYR A 3 44.22 32.03 8.85
CA TYR A 3 42.94 32.41 8.24
C TYR A 3 42.54 31.54 7.04
N ALA A 4 43.52 31.11 6.23
CA ALA A 4 43.28 30.18 5.12
C ALA A 4 42.85 28.77 5.58
N ARG A 5 43.40 28.30 6.71
CA ARG A 5 42.98 27.01 7.32
C ARG A 5 41.58 27.08 7.93
N LEU A 6 41.23 28.20 8.56
CA LEU A 6 39.88 28.42 9.09
C LEU A 6 38.84 28.49 7.96
N LEU A 7 39.14 29.20 6.88
CA LEU A 7 38.29 29.29 5.68
C LEU A 7 38.09 27.91 5.00
N ALA A 8 39.16 27.12 4.88
CA ALA A 8 39.07 25.76 4.35
C ALA A 8 38.23 24.83 5.25
N LEU A 9 38.36 24.95 6.59
CA LEU A 9 37.58 24.16 7.53
C LEU A 9 36.09 24.55 7.49
N SER A 10 35.77 25.84 7.38
CA SER A 10 34.39 26.30 7.20
C SER A 10 33.79 25.90 5.86
N LEU A 11 34.59 25.87 4.77
CA LEU A 11 34.12 25.37 3.47
C LEU A 11 33.86 23.86 3.49
N LEU A 12 34.70 23.10 4.18
CA LEU A 12 34.53 21.65 4.34
C LEU A 12 33.33 21.29 5.23
N LEU A 13 32.99 22.14 6.21
CA LEU A 13 31.81 21.96 7.08
C LEU A 13 30.51 22.46 6.43
N SER A 14 30.56 23.37 5.44
CA SER A 14 29.38 23.78 4.69
C SER A 14 28.87 22.70 3.72
N PHE A 15 29.67 21.70 3.36
CA PHE A 15 29.22 20.50 2.64
C PHE A 15 28.70 19.42 3.60
N SER A 16 27.87 19.80 4.56
CA SER A 16 27.27 18.86 5.49
C SER A 16 26.23 17.99 4.76
N PRO A 17 26.44 16.66 4.61
CA PRO A 17 25.45 15.76 3.99
C PRO A 17 24.15 15.65 4.80
N ALA A 18 24.09 16.26 5.99
CA ALA A 18 22.92 16.26 6.87
C ALA A 18 21.69 16.98 6.27
N LEU A 19 21.89 17.97 5.38
CA LEU A 19 20.77 18.63 4.70
C LEU A 19 20.14 17.72 3.63
N PHE A 20 20.95 17.08 2.79
CA PHE A 20 20.50 16.08 1.80
C PHE A 20 19.95 14.81 2.45
N ALA A 21 20.46 14.41 3.62
CA ALA A 21 19.94 13.26 4.36
C ALA A 21 18.50 13.48 4.86
N ARG A 22 18.10 14.73 5.10
CA ARG A 22 16.76 15.09 5.56
C ARG A 22 15.73 15.02 4.43
N GLU A 23 16.12 15.36 3.20
CA GLU A 23 15.30 15.17 1.99
C GLU A 23 15.22 13.69 1.63
N GLY A 24 16.35 12.97 1.64
CA GLY A 24 16.38 11.56 1.25
C GLY A 24 15.64 10.62 2.21
N SER A 25 15.54 10.93 3.51
CA SER A 25 14.74 10.11 4.43
C SER A 25 13.25 10.15 4.10
N ALA A 26 12.73 11.30 3.67
CA ALA A 26 11.33 11.44 3.27
C ALA A 26 11.02 10.60 2.02
N ASN A 27 11.97 10.54 1.07
CA ASN A 27 11.85 9.68 -0.11
C ASN A 27 11.74 8.20 0.27
N VAL A 28 12.59 7.71 1.18
CA VAL A 28 12.50 6.31 1.65
C VAL A 28 11.19 6.05 2.36
N SER A 29 10.76 6.94 3.26
CA SER A 29 9.46 6.83 3.91
C SER A 29 8.33 6.72 2.89
N SER A 30 8.36 7.55 1.84
CA SER A 30 7.40 7.48 0.73
C SER A 30 7.43 6.14 -0.01
N ALA A 31 8.61 5.60 -0.28
CA ALA A 31 8.74 4.32 -0.97
C ALA A 31 8.25 3.14 -0.14
N CYS A 32 8.53 3.18 1.17
CA CYS A 32 8.06 2.18 2.13
C CYS A 32 6.55 2.21 2.29
N ALA A 33 5.97 3.40 2.30
CA ALA A 33 4.54 3.63 2.26
C ALA A 33 3.89 3.06 0.98
N THR A 34 4.49 3.29 -0.20
CA THR A 34 4.05 2.66 -1.45
C THR A 34 4.12 1.13 -1.39
N LEU A 35 5.19 0.60 -0.79
CA LEU A 35 5.39 -0.84 -0.64
C LEU A 35 4.35 -1.47 0.28
N GLU A 36 4.02 -0.80 1.39
CA GLU A 36 2.96 -1.20 2.29
C GLU A 36 1.60 -1.23 1.58
N PHE A 37 1.26 -0.16 0.85
CA PHE A 37 0.03 -0.11 0.08
C PHE A 37 -0.05 -1.26 -0.94
N MET A 38 1.05 -1.50 -1.68
CA MET A 38 1.15 -2.61 -2.63
C MET A 38 0.95 -3.97 -1.95
N ALA A 39 1.58 -4.19 -0.80
CA ALA A 39 1.42 -5.42 -0.04
C ALA A 39 -0.05 -5.65 0.34
N LYS A 40 -0.76 -4.59 0.76
CA LYS A 40 -2.19 -4.67 1.04
C LYS A 40 -3.00 -5.04 -0.21
N MET A 41 -2.70 -4.43 -1.35
CA MET A 41 -3.36 -4.75 -2.63
C MET A 41 -3.14 -6.22 -3.04
N VAL A 42 -1.92 -6.73 -2.90
CA VAL A 42 -1.60 -8.14 -3.20
C VAL A 42 -2.28 -9.09 -2.24
N SER A 43 -2.22 -8.81 -0.93
CA SER A 43 -2.88 -9.65 0.07
C SER A 43 -4.40 -9.70 -0.14
N LEU A 44 -5.04 -8.58 -0.49
CA LEU A 44 -6.46 -8.58 -0.83
C LEU A 44 -6.77 -9.42 -2.05
N ASN A 45 -5.98 -9.28 -3.11
CA ASN A 45 -6.22 -10.06 -4.32
C ASN A 45 -6.01 -11.56 -4.07
N ALA A 46 -5.04 -11.94 -3.24
CA ALA A 46 -4.85 -13.33 -2.85
C ALA A 46 -6.04 -13.88 -2.03
N MET A 47 -6.71 -13.03 -1.24
CA MET A 47 -7.87 -13.42 -0.43
C MET A 47 -9.17 -13.45 -1.23
N LEU A 48 -9.32 -12.56 -2.21
CA LEU A 48 -10.50 -12.42 -3.07
C LEU A 48 -10.07 -12.49 -4.55
N PRO A 49 -9.56 -13.65 -4.99
CA PRO A 49 -9.06 -13.79 -6.36
C PRO A 49 -10.21 -13.72 -7.36
N ALA A 50 -9.94 -13.12 -8.53
CA ALA A 50 -10.80 -13.27 -9.68
C ALA A 50 -10.72 -14.71 -10.26
N ASP A 51 -11.66 -15.07 -11.13
CA ASP A 51 -11.81 -16.45 -11.67
C ASP A 51 -10.54 -17.04 -12.31
N PHE A 52 -9.65 -16.19 -12.82
CA PHE A 52 -8.43 -16.59 -13.55
C PHE A 52 -7.13 -16.21 -12.84
N ASP A 53 -7.23 -15.83 -11.57
CA ASP A 53 -6.08 -15.41 -10.79
C ASP A 53 -5.25 -16.59 -10.29
N ASP A 54 -3.93 -16.48 -10.42
CA ASP A 54 -2.99 -17.43 -9.84
C ASP A 54 -2.68 -17.05 -8.38
N VAL A 55 -3.42 -17.66 -7.45
CA VAL A 55 -3.23 -17.46 -6.00
C VAL A 55 -1.81 -17.87 -5.56
N GLY A 56 -1.19 -18.84 -6.24
CA GLY A 56 0.19 -19.25 -5.98
C GLY A 56 1.18 -18.13 -6.31
N GLU A 57 1.03 -17.49 -7.48
CA GLU A 57 1.81 -16.31 -7.86
C GLU A 57 1.62 -15.18 -6.83
N MET A 58 0.39 -14.93 -6.39
CA MET A 58 0.11 -13.86 -5.43
C MET A 58 0.77 -14.10 -4.06
N ASN A 59 0.77 -15.33 -3.56
CA ASN A 59 1.46 -15.66 -2.32
C ASN A 59 2.98 -15.45 -2.44
N ILE A 60 3.57 -15.84 -3.58
CA ILE A 60 5.00 -15.55 -3.86
C ILE A 60 5.24 -14.04 -3.86
N MET A 61 4.34 -13.25 -4.47
CA MET A 61 4.47 -11.78 -4.44
C MET A 61 4.42 -11.23 -3.02
N VAL A 62 3.54 -11.74 -2.14
CA VAL A 62 3.50 -11.30 -0.73
C VAL A 62 4.85 -11.53 -0.05
N ASP A 63 5.48 -12.69 -0.26
CA ASP A 63 6.80 -13.01 0.32
C ASP A 63 7.89 -12.07 -0.21
N VAL A 64 7.88 -11.77 -1.51
CA VAL A 64 8.81 -10.83 -2.14
C VAL A 64 8.68 -9.42 -1.55
N LEU A 65 7.44 -8.97 -1.32
CA LEU A 65 7.18 -7.66 -0.72
C LEU A 65 7.61 -7.62 0.76
N ALA A 66 7.41 -8.72 1.50
CA ALA A 66 7.85 -8.85 2.88
C ALA A 66 9.37 -8.77 3.00
N GLU A 67 10.11 -9.46 2.13
CA GLU A 67 11.57 -9.43 2.12
C GLU A 67 12.09 -8.01 1.79
N LEU A 68 11.53 -7.36 0.76
CA LEU A 68 11.91 -5.98 0.43
C LEU A 68 11.64 -5.01 1.61
N ASN A 69 10.48 -5.13 2.26
CA ASN A 69 10.14 -4.31 3.42
C ASN A 69 11.13 -4.51 4.58
N GLN A 70 11.47 -5.77 4.89
CA GLN A 70 12.43 -6.09 5.93
C GLN A 70 13.81 -5.48 5.65
N LEU A 71 14.25 -5.50 4.40
CA LEU A 71 15.60 -5.07 4.01
C LEU A 71 15.73 -3.56 3.79
N ALA A 72 14.70 -2.91 3.24
CA ALA A 72 14.74 -1.49 2.87
C ALA A 72 14.06 -0.56 3.88
N CYS A 73 12.99 -1.01 4.54
CA CYS A 73 12.09 -0.15 5.32
C CYS A 73 12.18 -0.34 6.83
N GLN A 74 12.42 -1.56 7.30
CA GLN A 74 12.59 -1.86 8.72
C GLN A 74 13.95 -1.48 9.35
N PRO A 75 15.06 -1.26 8.62
CA PRO A 75 16.31 -0.83 9.24
C PRO A 75 16.18 0.51 9.99
N VAL A 76 16.40 0.49 11.31
CA VAL A 76 16.40 1.69 12.17
C VAL A 76 17.46 2.72 11.77
N ILE A 77 18.57 2.28 11.16
CA ILE A 77 19.66 3.14 10.71
C ILE A 77 20.03 2.79 9.26
N LEU A 78 19.83 3.75 8.36
CA LEU A 78 20.31 3.69 6.98
C LEU A 78 21.76 4.16 6.93
N THR A 79 22.68 3.22 7.15
CA THR A 79 24.13 3.46 7.01
C THR A 79 24.52 3.62 5.54
N GLY A 80 25.73 4.15 5.26
CA GLY A 80 26.25 4.20 3.88
C GLY A 80 26.26 2.84 3.16
N TYR A 81 26.35 1.72 3.90
CA TYR A 81 26.29 0.35 3.36
C TYR A 81 24.86 -0.18 3.15
N ARG A 82 23.89 0.25 3.95
CA ARG A 82 22.47 -0.13 3.81
C ARG A 82 21.64 0.85 2.97
N ARG A 83 22.21 2.01 2.66
CA ARG A 83 21.63 3.01 1.76
C ARG A 83 22.29 2.92 0.39
N GLY A 84 23.62 2.97 0.35
CA GLY A 84 24.43 2.97 -0.85
C GLY A 84 24.84 1.55 -1.23
N ASN A 85 24.04 0.90 -2.07
CA ASN A 85 24.15 -0.48 -2.53
C ASN A 85 23.58 -1.52 -1.56
N SER A 86 22.26 -1.65 -1.60
CA SER A 86 21.50 -2.65 -0.85
C SER A 86 21.20 -3.86 -1.74
N PHE A 87 21.33 -5.06 -1.19
CA PHE A 87 21.15 -6.32 -1.91
C PHE A 87 20.30 -7.30 -1.13
N TYR A 88 19.64 -8.18 -1.87
CA TYR A 88 19.00 -9.38 -1.34
C TYR A 88 20.04 -10.44 -0.98
N GLY A 89 19.61 -11.45 -0.21
CA GLY A 89 20.48 -12.59 0.13
C GLY A 89 20.99 -13.39 -1.06
N ASN A 90 20.27 -13.35 -2.19
CA ASN A 90 20.64 -14.00 -3.45
C ASN A 90 21.61 -13.17 -4.32
N GLY A 91 21.99 -11.96 -3.88
CA GLY A 91 22.88 -11.06 -4.62
C GLY A 91 22.19 -10.12 -5.61
N SER A 92 20.87 -10.22 -5.79
CA SER A 92 20.11 -9.23 -6.57
C SER A 92 20.18 -7.86 -5.91
N LEU A 93 20.26 -6.81 -6.74
CA LEU A 93 20.28 -5.42 -6.27
C LEU A 93 18.87 -5.02 -5.81
N ILE A 94 18.77 -4.40 -4.63
CA ILE A 94 17.58 -3.64 -4.21
C ILE A 94 17.69 -2.23 -4.78
N SER A 95 18.75 -1.51 -4.43
CA SER A 95 19.03 -0.17 -4.95
C SER A 95 20.49 0.20 -4.74
N ASN A 96 21.04 1.02 -5.64
CA ASN A 96 22.35 1.64 -5.46
C ASN A 96 22.30 2.85 -4.51
N ASP A 97 21.12 3.46 -4.35
CA ASP A 97 20.88 4.52 -3.38
C ASP A 97 19.39 4.58 -3.06
N LEU A 98 19.02 4.08 -1.88
CA LEU A 98 17.62 4.05 -1.46
C LEU A 98 16.95 5.43 -1.43
N TYR A 99 17.71 6.53 -1.44
CA TYR A 99 17.15 7.90 -1.37
C TYR A 99 16.73 8.47 -2.72
N HIS A 100 17.44 8.12 -3.80
CA HIS A 100 17.38 8.86 -5.07
C HIS A 100 17.58 7.98 -6.32
N LYS A 101 17.46 6.66 -6.17
CA LYS A 101 17.61 5.70 -7.27
C LYS A 101 16.54 4.63 -7.23
N ALA A 102 16.44 3.92 -8.34
CA ALA A 102 15.48 2.85 -8.56
C ALA A 102 15.56 1.78 -7.48
N TRP A 103 14.39 1.23 -7.14
CA TRP A 103 14.26 0.05 -6.30
C TRP A 103 13.80 -1.12 -7.16
N TYR A 104 14.36 -2.29 -6.90
CA TYR A 104 14.06 -3.53 -7.63
C TYR A 104 13.66 -4.63 -6.66
N PHE A 105 12.79 -5.53 -7.13
CA PHE A 105 12.47 -6.77 -6.45
C PHE A 105 13.58 -7.81 -6.62
N GLN A 106 13.51 -8.88 -5.84
CA GLN A 106 14.51 -9.95 -5.83
C GLN A 106 14.70 -10.63 -7.20
N ASN A 107 13.64 -10.68 -8.02
CA ASN A 107 13.66 -11.21 -9.39
C ASN A 107 14.21 -10.21 -10.43
N GLY A 108 14.65 -9.02 -10.02
CA GLY A 108 15.16 -7.96 -10.90
C GLY A 108 14.07 -7.08 -11.52
N GLN A 109 12.79 -7.35 -11.26
CA GLN A 109 11.70 -6.48 -11.71
C GLN A 109 11.83 -5.11 -11.02
N LEU A 110 11.72 -4.04 -11.80
CA LEU A 110 11.67 -2.68 -11.28
C LEU A 110 10.43 -2.54 -10.39
N PHE A 111 10.58 -1.97 -9.19
CA PHE A 111 9.46 -1.55 -8.33
C PHE A 111 9.08 -0.10 -8.62
N MET A 112 10.06 0.81 -8.53
CA MET A 112 9.92 2.23 -8.81
C MET A 112 11.24 2.81 -9.34
N ALA A 113 11.18 3.80 -10.23
CA ALA A 113 12.36 4.37 -10.86
C ALA A 113 13.16 5.28 -9.92
N GLU A 114 12.46 6.00 -9.04
CA GLU A 114 13.07 6.81 -7.99
C GLU A 114 12.01 7.08 -6.90
N PRO A 115 12.38 7.02 -5.62
CA PRO A 115 11.46 7.27 -4.51
C PRO A 115 11.21 8.77 -4.33
N GLY A 116 9.97 9.14 -3.99
CA GLY A 116 9.57 10.54 -3.78
C GLY A 116 9.41 11.37 -5.06
N VAL A 117 9.44 10.73 -6.24
CA VAL A 117 9.15 11.39 -7.54
C VAL A 117 8.02 10.67 -8.28
N ASP A 118 7.40 11.37 -9.23
CA ASP A 118 6.33 10.78 -10.02
C ASP A 118 6.90 9.71 -10.95
N THR A 119 6.41 8.49 -10.78
CA THR A 119 6.90 7.31 -11.49
C THR A 119 5.79 6.29 -11.61
N THR A 120 5.94 5.42 -12.62
CA THR A 120 5.21 4.16 -12.68
C THR A 120 5.65 3.27 -11.52
N ILE A 121 4.68 2.63 -10.88
CA ILE A 121 4.90 1.62 -9.85
C ILE A 121 4.50 0.26 -10.41
N TYR A 122 5.36 -0.73 -10.21
CA TYR A 122 5.18 -2.08 -10.74
C TYR A 122 5.11 -3.09 -9.60
N TYR A 123 4.26 -4.10 -9.78
CA TYR A 123 4.23 -5.31 -8.97
C TYR A 123 5.42 -6.23 -9.27
N PRO A 124 5.73 -7.21 -8.41
CA PRO A 124 6.80 -8.18 -8.66
C PRO A 124 6.61 -9.01 -9.93
N ASN A 125 5.37 -9.24 -10.36
CA ASN A 125 5.05 -9.92 -11.63
C ASN A 125 5.17 -9.01 -12.88
N GLY A 126 5.61 -7.76 -12.70
CA GLY A 126 5.84 -6.79 -13.77
C GLY A 126 4.59 -6.05 -14.26
N ARG A 127 3.40 -6.36 -13.70
CA ARG A 127 2.20 -5.56 -13.96
C ARG A 127 2.29 -4.21 -13.28
N ILE A 128 1.57 -3.25 -13.84
CA ILE A 128 1.57 -1.86 -13.35
C ILE A 128 0.53 -1.75 -12.25
N MET A 129 0.88 -1.08 -11.15
CA MET A 129 -0.04 -0.67 -10.09
C MET A 129 -0.58 0.74 -10.36
N ALA A 130 0.29 1.66 -10.77
CA ALA A 130 -0.02 3.05 -11.08
C ALA A 130 0.96 3.58 -12.13
N TYR A 131 0.51 4.42 -13.07
CA TYR A 131 1.37 5.09 -14.05
C TYR A 131 2.01 6.36 -13.50
N HIS A 132 1.28 7.09 -12.66
CA HIS A 132 1.64 8.39 -12.12
C HIS A 132 1.36 8.40 -10.62
N TRP A 133 2.24 7.80 -9.83
CA TRP A 133 2.00 7.56 -8.40
C TRP A 133 1.85 8.83 -7.55
N MET A 134 2.45 9.94 -7.98
CA MET A 134 2.36 11.19 -7.23
C MET A 134 1.17 12.06 -7.62
N HIS A 135 0.41 11.70 -8.66
CA HIS A 135 -0.73 12.46 -9.11
C HIS A 135 -2.05 11.89 -8.59
N GLY A 136 -2.98 12.77 -8.21
CA GLY A 136 -4.39 12.43 -8.07
C GLY A 136 -5.08 12.21 -9.41
N ASP A 137 -6.33 11.76 -9.37
CA ASP A 137 -7.19 11.47 -10.53
C ASP A 137 -6.59 10.43 -11.51
N GLN A 138 -5.79 9.49 -11.00
CA GLN A 138 -5.16 8.44 -11.81
C GLN A 138 -5.82 7.08 -11.58
N ALA A 139 -5.66 6.20 -12.57
CA ALA A 139 -6.07 4.80 -12.41
C ALA A 139 -5.08 4.02 -11.53
N LEU A 140 -5.63 3.20 -10.63
CA LEU A 140 -4.92 2.12 -9.95
C LEU A 140 -5.36 0.77 -10.46
N PHE A 141 -4.44 -0.19 -10.40
CA PHE A 141 -4.67 -1.56 -10.84
C PHE A 141 -4.27 -2.56 -9.75
N TRP A 142 -5.03 -3.64 -9.67
CA TRP A 142 -4.71 -4.84 -8.91
C TRP A 142 -3.51 -5.57 -9.52
N PRO A 143 -2.83 -6.48 -8.78
CA PRO A 143 -1.73 -7.26 -9.32
C PRO A 143 -2.15 -8.28 -10.38
N ASN A 144 -3.46 -8.53 -10.54
CA ASN A 144 -3.98 -9.26 -11.68
C ASN A 144 -4.11 -8.40 -12.97
N GLY A 145 -3.92 -7.08 -12.85
CA GLY A 145 -4.08 -6.10 -13.92
C GLY A 145 -5.50 -5.54 -14.07
N ALA A 146 -6.46 -6.02 -13.28
CA ALA A 146 -7.79 -5.44 -13.23
C ALA A 146 -7.75 -4.04 -12.60
N MET A 147 -8.69 -3.19 -12.99
CA MET A 147 -8.81 -1.84 -12.46
C MET A 147 -9.31 -1.87 -11.01
N ALA A 148 -8.64 -1.12 -10.14
CA ALA A 148 -9.02 -0.94 -8.75
C ALA A 148 -9.82 0.35 -8.54
N THR A 149 -9.39 1.47 -9.14
CA THR A 149 -10.11 2.76 -9.17
C THR A 149 -9.61 3.56 -10.38
N ASN A 150 -10.42 4.48 -10.89
CA ASN A 150 -10.04 5.39 -11.98
C ASN A 150 -9.55 6.76 -11.52
N TYR A 151 -9.90 7.15 -10.30
CA TYR A 151 -9.73 8.51 -9.79
C TYR A 151 -9.06 8.48 -8.43
N PHE A 152 -7.95 7.78 -8.31
CA PHE A 152 -7.25 7.64 -7.04
C PHE A 152 -6.81 9.00 -6.47
N ARG A 153 -7.01 9.20 -5.17
CA ARG A 153 -6.81 10.48 -4.44
C ARG A 153 -7.70 11.60 -4.95
N ALA A 154 -8.95 11.28 -5.26
CA ALA A 154 -10.01 12.20 -5.62
C ALA A 154 -11.20 12.07 -4.66
N PHE A 155 -12.19 12.94 -4.83
CA PHE A 155 -13.49 12.79 -4.19
C PHE A 155 -14.45 12.02 -5.10
N ASP A 156 -15.41 11.32 -4.51
CA ASP A 156 -16.38 10.49 -5.22
C ASP A 156 -15.73 9.32 -5.97
N GLU A 157 -14.75 8.66 -5.33
CA GLU A 157 -14.07 7.55 -5.95
C GLU A 157 -14.92 6.28 -5.94
N THR A 158 -14.87 5.55 -7.05
CA THR A 158 -15.36 4.17 -7.10
C THR A 158 -14.21 3.20 -7.04
N TRP A 159 -14.27 2.28 -6.08
CA TRP A 159 -13.32 1.19 -5.96
C TRP A 159 -13.95 -0.13 -6.41
N TYR A 160 -13.17 -0.99 -7.04
CA TYR A 160 -13.57 -2.30 -7.54
C TYR A 160 -12.69 -3.39 -6.95
N TYR A 161 -13.28 -4.51 -6.61
CA TYR A 161 -12.59 -5.75 -6.29
C TYR A 161 -11.81 -6.26 -7.52
N PRO A 162 -10.88 -7.20 -7.33
CA PRO A 162 -10.07 -7.73 -8.43
C PRO A 162 -10.86 -8.40 -9.55
N ASP A 163 -12.08 -8.84 -9.27
CA ASP A 163 -13.04 -9.43 -10.21
C ASP A 163 -13.94 -8.37 -10.90
N GLY A 164 -13.77 -7.09 -10.57
CA GLY A 164 -14.55 -5.97 -11.10
C GLY A 164 -15.83 -5.65 -10.33
N ASN A 165 -16.15 -6.38 -9.27
CA ASN A 165 -17.29 -6.07 -8.41
C ASN A 165 -17.04 -4.78 -7.61
N ILE A 166 -18.06 -3.95 -7.39
CA ILE A 166 -17.89 -2.65 -6.71
C ILE A 166 -17.60 -2.83 -5.21
N ILE A 167 -16.54 -2.24 -4.69
CA ILE A 167 -16.25 -2.14 -3.25
C ILE A 167 -17.02 -0.98 -2.64
N THR A 168 -16.92 0.19 -3.26
CA THR A 168 -17.56 1.42 -2.81
C THR A 168 -17.71 2.37 -3.98
N TYR A 169 -18.73 3.24 -3.92
CA TYR A 169 -18.83 4.47 -4.69
C TYR A 169 -19.10 5.61 -3.71
N GLU A 170 -18.76 6.84 -4.10
CA GLU A 170 -18.75 8.02 -3.21
C GLU A 170 -17.69 7.96 -2.09
N ALA A 171 -16.58 7.24 -2.31
CA ALA A 171 -15.46 7.28 -1.36
C ALA A 171 -14.84 8.69 -1.29
N GLY A 172 -14.37 9.07 -0.10
CA GLY A 172 -13.92 10.44 0.21
C GLY A 172 -15.05 11.39 0.70
N TYR A 173 -16.31 10.98 0.63
CA TYR A 173 -17.44 11.68 1.28
C TYR A 173 -17.97 10.90 2.48
N ALA A 174 -18.43 11.62 3.51
CA ALA A 174 -19.27 11.03 4.55
C ALA A 174 -20.61 10.59 3.90
N GLY A 175 -20.99 9.32 4.06
CA GLY A 175 -22.18 8.77 3.41
C GLY A 175 -21.90 7.77 2.28
N GLY A 176 -20.64 7.50 1.96
CA GLY A 176 -20.27 6.52 0.93
C GLY A 176 -20.85 5.13 1.22
N ARG A 177 -21.26 4.42 0.17
CA ARG A 177 -21.78 3.06 0.29
C ARG A 177 -20.66 2.05 0.13
N TRP A 178 -20.61 1.10 1.06
CA TRP A 178 -19.61 0.04 1.08
C TRP A 178 -20.29 -1.30 0.89
N PHE A 179 -19.67 -2.14 0.08
CA PHE A 179 -20.17 -3.42 -0.34
C PHE A 179 -19.20 -4.52 0.08
N TYR A 180 -19.74 -5.66 0.50
CA TYR A 180 -18.98 -6.87 0.79
C TYR A 180 -19.35 -7.98 -0.20
N PRO A 181 -18.37 -8.64 -0.82
CA PRO A 181 -18.59 -9.74 -1.74
C PRO A 181 -18.84 -11.01 -0.92
N PHE A 182 -19.83 -11.79 -1.32
CA PHE A 182 -20.07 -13.11 -0.76
C PHE A 182 -20.24 -14.13 -1.86
N GLN A 183 -19.74 -15.35 -1.65
CA GLN A 183 -19.99 -16.46 -2.56
C GLN A 183 -21.47 -16.80 -2.54
N ARG A 184 -22.07 -16.85 -3.72
CA ARG A 184 -23.44 -17.32 -3.92
C ARG A 184 -23.43 -18.82 -4.17
N LEU A 185 -24.54 -19.46 -3.85
CA LEU A 185 -24.74 -20.90 -4.05
C LEU A 185 -24.73 -21.32 -5.54
N ASP A 186 -24.92 -20.38 -6.47
CA ASP A 186 -24.84 -20.59 -7.91
C ASP A 186 -23.40 -20.47 -8.47
N GLY A 187 -22.40 -20.31 -7.59
CA GLY A 187 -21.00 -20.16 -7.97
C GLY A 187 -20.62 -18.73 -8.38
N GLY A 188 -21.56 -17.77 -8.37
CA GLY A 188 -21.27 -16.36 -8.60
C GLY A 188 -20.84 -15.62 -7.33
N VAL A 189 -20.41 -14.37 -7.50
CA VAL A 189 -20.17 -13.43 -6.40
C VAL A 189 -21.38 -12.49 -6.28
N GLY A 190 -21.99 -12.45 -5.10
CA GLY A 190 -23.03 -11.48 -4.73
C GLY A 190 -22.44 -10.30 -3.98
N GLN A 191 -23.17 -9.18 -3.91
CA GLN A 191 -22.76 -7.99 -3.17
C GLN A 191 -23.85 -7.58 -2.17
N GLU A 192 -23.44 -7.28 -0.94
CA GLU A 192 -24.31 -6.83 0.14
C GLU A 192 -23.81 -5.48 0.67
N VAL A 193 -24.73 -4.56 0.99
CA VAL A 193 -24.37 -3.23 1.49
C VAL A 193 -24.05 -3.35 2.98
N ILE A 194 -22.78 -3.19 3.33
CA ILE A 194 -22.33 -3.33 4.72
C ILE A 194 -22.38 -2.00 5.49
N SER A 195 -22.35 -0.89 4.78
CA SER A 195 -22.56 0.45 5.33
C SER A 195 -23.04 1.40 4.23
N SER A 196 -23.85 2.37 4.64
CA SER A 196 -24.31 3.51 3.83
C SER A 196 -23.95 4.87 4.45
N ASN A 197 -23.11 4.87 5.49
CA ASN A 197 -22.76 6.08 6.24
C ASN A 197 -21.27 6.16 6.58
N TRP A 198 -20.42 5.35 5.92
CA TRP A 198 -19.02 5.13 6.31
C TRP A 198 -18.29 6.45 6.49
N GLY A 199 -17.64 6.64 7.65
CA GLY A 199 -16.86 7.84 7.99
C GLY A 199 -17.49 8.76 9.03
N ILE A 200 -18.63 8.38 9.61
CA ILE A 200 -19.25 9.06 10.75
C ILE A 200 -18.74 8.44 12.06
N GLU A 201 -18.58 9.26 13.10
CA GLU A 201 -18.16 8.78 14.43
C GLU A 201 -19.19 7.76 14.98
N ASP A 202 -18.68 6.70 15.64
CA ASP A 202 -19.49 5.64 16.26
C ASP A 202 -20.33 4.76 15.32
N GLU A 203 -20.01 4.77 14.03
CA GLU A 203 -20.68 3.91 13.07
C GLU A 203 -20.35 2.42 13.27
N GLY A 204 -21.30 1.57 12.87
CA GLY A 204 -21.08 0.13 12.80
C GLY A 204 -21.49 -0.42 11.44
N PHE A 205 -20.81 -1.48 11.02
CA PHE A 205 -21.08 -2.17 9.76
C PHE A 205 -21.74 -3.52 10.05
N THR A 206 -22.56 -3.97 9.09
CA THR A 206 -23.21 -5.29 9.14
C THR A 206 -22.49 -6.21 8.18
N PHE A 207 -22.26 -7.46 8.56
CA PHE A 207 -21.64 -8.45 7.67
C PHE A 207 -22.22 -9.83 7.92
N LEU A 208 -21.95 -10.74 6.98
CA LEU A 208 -22.35 -12.14 7.05
C LEU A 208 -21.30 -12.98 7.76
N ASN A 209 -21.76 -13.82 8.66
CA ASN A 209 -20.94 -14.71 9.47
C ASN A 209 -21.47 -16.15 9.41
N PHE A 210 -20.61 -17.11 9.70
CA PHE A 210 -20.95 -18.52 9.77
C PHE A 210 -20.67 -19.07 11.17
N THR A 211 -21.62 -19.80 11.72
CA THR A 211 -21.37 -20.58 12.93
C THR A 211 -20.35 -21.68 12.65
N ASN A 212 -19.78 -22.29 13.70
CA ASN A 212 -18.91 -23.46 13.58
C ASN A 212 -19.59 -24.68 12.89
N GLN A 213 -20.90 -24.61 12.69
CA GLN A 213 -21.73 -25.62 12.01
C GLN A 213 -22.09 -25.20 10.56
N GLY A 214 -21.54 -24.08 10.07
CA GLY A 214 -21.76 -23.57 8.71
C GLY A 214 -23.07 -22.80 8.50
N GLN A 215 -23.82 -22.49 9.57
CA GLN A 215 -25.06 -21.71 9.44
C GLN A 215 -24.76 -20.22 9.32
N LEU A 216 -25.39 -19.56 8.34
CA LEU A 216 -25.27 -18.13 8.05
C LEU A 216 -26.05 -17.29 9.07
N PHE A 217 -25.45 -16.20 9.55
CA PHE A 217 -26.14 -15.15 10.31
C PHE A 217 -25.52 -13.78 10.05
N THR A 218 -26.27 -12.71 10.32
CA THR A 218 -25.76 -11.33 10.24
C THR A 218 -25.26 -10.88 11.61
N ALA A 219 -24.10 -10.25 11.64
CA ALA A 219 -23.55 -9.61 12.83
C ALA A 219 -23.25 -8.13 12.54
N ARG A 220 -23.40 -7.30 13.58
CA ARG A 220 -23.13 -5.87 13.51
C ARG A 220 -22.02 -5.53 14.49
N GLU A 221 -20.97 -4.93 13.99
CA GLU A 221 -19.82 -4.49 14.79
C GLU A 221 -19.68 -2.98 14.73
N ARG A 222 -19.15 -2.37 15.80
CA ARG A 222 -18.91 -0.92 15.87
C ARG A 222 -17.46 -0.61 15.56
N ILE A 223 -17.23 0.36 14.70
CA ILE A 223 -15.91 0.91 14.42
C ILE A 223 -15.50 1.76 15.63
N ARG A 224 -14.47 1.33 16.37
CA ARG A 224 -14.06 1.97 17.64
C ARG A 224 -13.45 3.38 17.49
N ARG A 225 -13.11 3.82 16.26
CA ARG A 225 -12.55 5.14 15.95
C ARG A 225 -13.11 5.63 14.62
N LYS A 226 -13.16 6.95 14.43
CA LYS A 226 -13.55 7.56 13.16
C LYS A 226 -12.54 7.15 12.08
N LEU A 227 -12.97 6.34 11.13
CA LEU A 227 -12.27 6.08 9.87
C LEU A 227 -12.64 7.24 8.94
N ILE A 228 -12.01 8.39 9.16
CA ILE A 228 -12.14 9.53 8.23
C ILE A 228 -11.26 9.17 7.04
N PHE A 229 -11.80 9.19 5.83
CA PHE A 229 -10.98 9.27 4.63
C PHE A 229 -10.88 10.76 4.28
N ASP A 230 -9.87 11.45 4.82
CA ASP A 230 -9.44 12.73 4.23
C ASP A 230 -8.47 12.47 3.06
N ASP A 231 -8.02 13.52 2.39
CA ASP A 231 -7.15 13.42 1.20
C ASP A 231 -5.86 12.59 1.45
N ILE A 232 -5.44 12.46 2.71
CA ILE A 232 -4.28 11.67 3.14
C ILE A 232 -4.70 10.22 3.47
N ASP A 233 -5.91 10.01 3.98
CA ASP A 233 -6.42 8.71 4.43
C ASP A 233 -7.13 7.89 3.32
N LEU A 234 -7.44 8.44 2.13
CA LEU A 234 -7.97 7.68 0.96
C LEU A 234 -7.09 6.45 0.56
N LEU A 235 -5.84 6.43 1.03
CA LEU A 235 -4.88 5.34 0.93
C LEU A 235 -5.25 4.10 1.77
N ASP A 236 -6.23 4.22 2.67
CA ASP A 236 -6.67 3.15 3.57
C ASP A 236 -7.80 2.29 3.00
N VAL A 237 -8.31 2.52 1.78
CA VAL A 237 -9.35 1.63 1.20
C VAL A 237 -8.88 0.16 1.17
N PRO A 238 -7.66 -0.19 0.72
CA PRO A 238 -7.14 -1.55 0.86
C PRO A 238 -6.95 -1.98 2.33
N GLY A 239 -6.60 -1.07 3.22
CA GLY A 239 -6.48 -1.35 4.66
C GLY A 239 -7.84 -1.69 5.30
N VAL A 240 -8.88 -0.94 4.96
CA VAL A 240 -10.26 -1.18 5.40
C VAL A 240 -10.79 -2.47 4.82
N LEU A 241 -10.55 -2.72 3.53
CA LEU A 241 -10.90 -4.00 2.93
C LEU A 241 -10.18 -5.16 3.61
N LEU A 242 -8.89 -5.02 3.94
CA LEU A 242 -8.18 -6.05 4.68
C LEU A 242 -8.81 -6.26 6.04
N ILE A 243 -9.14 -5.19 6.77
CA ILE A 243 -9.81 -5.29 8.07
C ILE A 243 -11.17 -5.99 7.92
N ILE A 244 -11.95 -5.66 6.88
CA ILE A 244 -13.26 -6.24 6.59
C ILE A 244 -13.14 -7.72 6.19
N THR A 245 -12.23 -8.09 5.28
CA THR A 245 -11.99 -9.48 4.87
C THR A 245 -11.39 -10.30 6.01
N ARG A 246 -10.67 -9.66 6.94
CA ARG A 246 -10.05 -10.26 8.13
C ARG A 246 -10.92 -10.40 9.34
N LEU A 247 -12.08 -9.74 9.39
CA LEU A 247 -12.97 -9.87 10.52
C LEU A 247 -13.48 -11.30 10.70
N TYR A 248 -13.32 -12.21 9.71
CA TYR A 248 -13.75 -13.60 9.89
C TYR A 248 -12.77 -14.77 9.74
N GLN A 249 -11.75 -14.86 8.86
CA GLN A 249 -11.20 -16.23 8.62
C GLN A 249 -9.70 -16.45 8.28
N ALA A 250 -8.78 -15.47 8.32
CA ALA A 250 -7.36 -15.73 7.98
C ALA A 250 -6.37 -15.37 9.11
N ALA A 251 -5.08 -15.76 9.01
CA ALA A 251 -3.92 -15.30 9.84
C ALA A 251 -2.99 -14.35 9.03
N ASP A 252 -2.76 -13.12 9.52
CA ASP A 252 -2.13 -11.90 8.89
C ASP A 252 -1.09 -12.11 7.81
N MET A 253 0.18 -11.80 8.08
CA MET A 253 1.16 -11.31 7.12
C MET A 253 0.90 -9.85 6.72
N ALA A 254 -0.29 -9.43 6.27
CA ALA A 254 -0.58 -8.00 6.02
C ALA A 254 -0.65 -7.11 7.29
N LYS A 255 -0.59 -7.74 8.49
CA LYS A 255 -0.46 -7.09 9.81
C LYS A 255 0.99 -6.84 10.25
N GLN A 256 1.94 -7.61 9.74
CA GLN A 256 3.30 -7.07 9.49
C GLN A 256 3.08 -6.02 8.40
N PHE A 257 3.84 -4.98 8.11
CA PHE A 257 3.30 -3.86 7.27
C PHE A 257 2.12 -3.07 7.88
N ALA A 258 1.71 -3.29 9.14
CA ALA A 258 0.86 -2.32 9.82
C ALA A 258 1.57 -0.95 9.85
N PRO A 259 0.84 0.16 9.70
CA PRO A 259 1.43 1.46 9.42
C PRO A 259 2.39 1.85 10.54
N ALA A 260 3.67 1.97 10.19
CA ALA A 260 4.65 2.59 11.07
C ALA A 260 4.42 4.11 11.17
N ASP A 261 3.67 4.71 10.24
CA ASP A 261 3.26 6.10 10.29
C ASP A 261 1.99 6.30 9.46
N VAL A 262 1.10 7.15 9.97
CA VAL A 262 -0.17 7.59 9.33
C VAL A 262 0.08 8.40 8.05
N ASN A 263 1.34 8.70 7.72
CA ASN A 263 1.71 9.39 6.49
C ASN A 263 2.33 8.42 5.49
N ILE A 264 1.47 7.75 4.72
CA ILE A 264 1.88 7.14 3.43
C ILE A 264 2.26 8.24 2.40
N THR A 265 2.09 9.52 2.76
CA THR A 265 2.32 10.70 1.93
C THR A 265 3.70 11.31 2.14
N GLY A 266 4.68 10.83 1.37
CA GLY A 266 5.76 11.68 0.87
C GLY A 266 5.40 12.35 -0.47
N ALA A 267 4.16 12.24 -0.92
CA ALA A 267 3.68 12.91 -2.12
C ALA A 267 3.23 14.34 -1.79
N PRO A 268 3.90 15.38 -2.33
CA PRO A 268 3.39 16.72 -2.24
C PRO A 268 2.34 16.90 -3.34
N PHE A 269 1.12 17.25 -2.89
CA PHE A 269 -0.02 17.70 -3.70
C PHE A 269 -0.83 16.61 -4.40
#